data_AF-A0A538B1Y7-F1
#
_entry.id   AF-A0A538B1Y7-F1
#
_cell.length_a   1.000
_cell.length_b   1.000
_cell.length_c   1.000
_cell.angle_alpha   90.00
_cell.angle_beta   90.00
_cell.angle_gamma   90.00
#
_symmetry.space_group_name_H-M   'P 1'
#
loop_
_entity.id
_entity.type
_entity.pdbx_description
1 polymer ?
#
loop_
_entity_poly.entity_id
_entity_poly.type
_entity_poly.pdbx_seq_one_letter_code
_entity_poly.pdbx_strand_id
1 'polypeptide(L)' 'MGEDSHDAGPPDERAQRLAKVDALRAAGVDPYPVRFDRDLTLGELRDRYGQLPADSDTGERVRVAGRLMLIRRQGGLTFA' A
#
# COMPACT_ATOMS: atom_id res chain seq x y z
N MET A 1 25.22 26.38 -3.52
CA MET A 1 24.63 26.90 -2.27
C MET A 1 23.13 26.75 -2.39
N GLY A 2 22.53 25.84 -1.62
CA GLY A 2 21.13 25.45 -1.74
C GLY A 2 20.98 23.93 -1.65
N GLU A 3 21.43 23.36 -0.53
CA GLU A 3 21.10 21.98 -0.17
C GLU A 3 19.63 22.00 0.29
N ASP A 4 18.74 21.44 -0.51
CA ASP A 4 17.34 21.20 -0.14
C ASP A 4 17.31 20.15 0.98
N SER A 5 17.42 20.63 2.22
CA SER A 5 17.20 19.86 3.43
C SER A 5 15.74 19.38 3.46
N HIS A 6 15.50 18.21 2.88
CA HIS A 6 14.25 17.49 3.07
C HIS A 6 14.18 17.07 4.54
N ASP A 7 13.14 17.54 5.22
CA ASP A 7 12.70 17.16 6.57
C ASP A 7 12.78 15.64 6.76
N ALA A 8 13.92 15.18 7.26
CA ALA A 8 14.11 13.79 7.61
C ALA A 8 13.30 13.59 8.90
N GLY A 9 12.22 12.82 8.81
CA GLY A 9 11.46 12.37 9.98
C GLY A 9 12.38 11.75 11.06
N PRO A 10 11.84 11.40 12.24
CA PRO A 10 12.63 11.01 13.41
C PRO A 10 13.78 10.07 13.03
N PRO A 11 15.01 10.29 13.51
CA PRO A 11 16.24 9.69 12.96
C PRO A 11 16.22 8.16 12.78
N ASP A 12 15.35 7.47 13.51
CA ASP A 12 15.17 6.02 13.45
C ASP A 12 14.22 5.54 12.33
N GLU A 13 13.23 6.34 11.92
CA GLU A 13 12.21 5.86 10.97
C GLU A 13 12.81 5.48 9.61
N ARG A 14 13.74 6.31 9.10
CA ARG A 14 14.43 6.02 7.85
C ARG A 14 15.27 4.74 7.97
N ALA A 15 15.96 4.55 9.09
CA ALA A 15 16.78 3.36 9.34
C ALA A 15 15.90 2.09 9.39
N GLN A 16 14.78 2.13 10.10
CA GLN A 16 13.83 1.02 10.15
C GLN A 16 13.22 0.69 8.78
N ARG A 17 12.89 1.70 7.98
CA ARG A 17 12.37 1.50 6.62
C ARG A 17 13.41 0.83 5.73
N LEU A 18 14.68 1.23 5.80
CA LEU A 18 15.77 0.60 5.05
C LEU A 18 16.01 -0.85 5.50
N ALA A 19 16.01 -1.11 6.81
CA ALA A 19 16.16 -2.46 7.34
C ALA A 19 15.05 -3.42 6.82
N LYS A 20 13.81 -2.92 6.67
CA LYS A 20 12.72 -3.70 6.07
C LYS A 20 12.95 -3.99 4.59
N VAL A 21 13.49 -3.03 3.84
CA VAL A 21 13.85 -3.23 2.42
C VAL A 21 14.92 -4.30 2.29
N ASP A 22 15.94 -4.29 3.16
CA ASP A 22 16.98 -5.32 3.16
C ASP A 22 16.45 -6.70 3.53
N ALA A 23 15.53 -6.77 4.49
CA ALA A 23 14.84 -8.03 4.83
C ALA A 23 14.01 -8.58 3.65
N LEU A 24 13.31 -7.71 2.90
CA LEU A 24 12.57 -8.12 1.69
C LEU A 24 13.51 -8.68 0.62
N ARG A 25 14.65 -8.02 0.39
CA ARG A 25 15.68 -8.52 -0.55
C ARG A 25 16.24 -9.87 -0.11
N ALA A 26 16.53 -10.03 1.19
CA ALA A 26 17.03 -11.29 1.74
C ALA A 26 16.02 -12.44 1.61
N ALA A 27 14.72 -12.13 1.63
CA ALA A 27 13.63 -13.07 1.35
C ALA A 27 13.41 -13.34 -0.15
N GLY A 28 14.22 -12.75 -1.05
CA GLY A 28 14.07 -12.90 -2.50
C GLY A 28 12.94 -12.09 -3.12
N VAL A 29 12.35 -11.15 -2.37
CA VAL A 29 11.27 -10.28 -2.85
C VAL A 29 11.88 -8.97 -3.36
N ASP A 30 11.61 -8.60 -4.61
CA ASP A 30 11.98 -7.30 -5.16
C ASP A 30 11.09 -6.20 -4.55
N PRO A 31 11.65 -5.25 -3.75
CA PRO A 31 10.88 -4.18 -3.15
C PRO A 31 10.33 -3.16 -4.16
N TYR A 32 10.92 -3.10 -5.36
CA TYR A 32 10.58 -2.13 -6.40
C TYR A 32 10.31 -2.81 -7.75
N PRO A 33 9.25 -3.62 -7.83
CA PRO A 33 8.91 -4.30 -9.06
C PRO A 33 8.55 -3.27 -10.15
N VAL A 34 9.00 -3.54 -11.37
CA VAL A 34 8.81 -2.63 -12.52
C VAL A 34 7.36 -2.48 -12.96
N ARG A 35 6.50 -3.45 -12.63
CA ARG A 35 5.10 -3.49 -13.06
C ARG A 35 4.23 -4.18 -12.02
N PHE A 36 3.00 -3.69 -11.90
CA PHE A 36 1.91 -4.35 -11.22
C PHE A 36 0.70 -4.44 -12.15
N ASP A 37 0.22 -5.66 -12.40
CA ASP A 37 -0.97 -5.89 -13.22
C ASP A 37 -2.23 -5.64 -12.39
N ARG A 38 -2.73 -4.40 -12.46
CA ARG A 38 -4.03 -4.00 -11.87
C ARG A 38 -5.17 -4.29 -12.83
N ASP A 39 -6.31 -4.73 -12.30
CA ASP A 39 -7.53 -4.97 -13.08
C ASP A 39 -8.35 -3.69 -13.23
N LEU A 40 -8.45 -2.89 -12.17
CA LEU A 40 -9.22 -1.64 -12.13
C LEU A 40 -8.42 -0.54 -11.43
N THR A 41 -8.74 0.70 -11.78
CA THR A 41 -8.36 1.87 -10.98
C THR A 41 -9.33 2.07 -9.81
N LEU A 42 -8.89 2.79 -8.77
CA LEU A 42 -9.76 3.13 -7.63
C LEU A 42 -10.97 3.99 -8.04
N GLY A 43 -10.85 4.79 -9.11
CA GLY A 43 -11.97 5.55 -9.67
C GLY A 43 -13.03 4.63 -10.25
N GLU A 44 -12.63 3.77 -11.18
CA GLU A 44 -13.54 2.80 -11.83
C GLU A 44 -14.19 1.85 -10.81
N LEU A 45 -13.46 1.44 -9.77
CA LEU A 45 -14.01 0.58 -8.72
C LEU A 45 -15.13 1.30 -7.95
N ARG A 46 -14.94 2.58 -7.61
CA ARG A 46 -15.95 3.39 -6.91
C ARG A 46 -17.15 3.69 -7.80
N ASP A 47 -16.94 3.92 -9.09
CA ASP A 47 -18.03 4.17 -10.03
C ASP A 47 -18.90 2.91 -10.21
N ARG A 48 -18.26 1.73 -10.29
CA ARG A 48 -18.97 0.45 -10.48
C ARG A 48 -19.68 -0.04 -9.22
N TYR A 49 -19.06 0.11 -8.05
CA TYR A 49 -19.51 -0.53 -6.81
C TYR A 49 -19.90 0.44 -5.69
N GLY A 50 -19.87 1.75 -5.93
CA GLY A 50 -20.14 2.77 -4.90
C GLY A 50 -21.56 2.79 -4.34
N GLN A 51 -22.50 2.08 -5.00
CA GLN A 51 -23.91 1.99 -4.58
C GLN A 51 -24.28 0.58 -4.08
N LEU A 52 -23.29 -0.26 -3.76
CA LEU A 52 -23.56 -1.58 -3.18
C LEU A 52 -24.26 -1.44 -1.81
N PRO A 53 -25.32 -2.22 -1.55
CA PRO A 53 -25.94 -2.28 -0.22
C PRO A 53 -24.93 -2.70 0.85
N ALA A 54 -25.16 -2.24 2.08
CA ALA A 54 -24.40 -2.76 3.22
C ALA A 54 -24.63 -4.28 3.36
N ASP A 55 -23.59 -4.99 3.80
CA ASP A 55 -23.63 -6.45 3.99
C ASP A 55 -23.86 -7.25 2.69
N SER A 56 -23.46 -6.69 1.54
CA SER A 56 -23.52 -7.37 0.24
C SER A 56 -22.13 -7.81 -0.24
N ASP A 57 -22.09 -8.96 -0.90
CA ASP A 57 -20.90 -9.52 -1.56
C ASP A 57 -21.21 -9.70 -3.06
N THR A 58 -20.29 -9.26 -3.92
CA THR A 58 -20.42 -9.38 -5.38
C THR A 58 -19.80 -10.68 -5.91
N GLY A 59 -18.93 -11.33 -5.14
CA GLY A 59 -18.14 -12.50 -5.57
C GLY A 59 -17.01 -12.18 -6.57
N GLU A 60 -16.85 -10.92 -7.00
CA GLU A 60 -15.82 -10.52 -7.95
C GLU A 60 -14.46 -10.32 -7.26
N ARG A 61 -13.39 -10.81 -7.89
CA ARG A 61 -12.02 -10.61 -7.42
C ARG A 61 -11.31 -9.62 -8.33
N VAL A 62 -10.77 -8.57 -7.75
CA VAL A 62 -10.07 -7.50 -8.46
C VAL A 62 -8.72 -7.22 -7.81
N ARG A 63 -7.71 -6.92 -8.64
CA ARG A 63 -6.38 -6.48 -8.21
C ARG A 63 -6.26 -4.96 -8.35
N VAL A 64 -5.92 -4.30 -7.26
CA VAL A 64 -5.74 -2.84 -7.21
C VAL A 64 -4.39 -2.48 -6.60
N ALA A 65 -3.89 -1.29 -6.95
CA ALA A 65 -2.68 -0.72 -6.36
C ALA A 65 -2.94 0.73 -5.95
N GLY A 66 -2.33 1.16 -4.84
CA GLY A 66 -2.47 2.50 -4.29
C GLY A 66 -1.47 2.79 -3.17
N ARG A 67 -1.51 4.00 -2.64
CA ARG A 67 -0.68 4.39 -1.50
C ARG A 67 -1.39 4.03 -0.19
N LEU A 68 -0.70 3.32 0.70
CA LEU A 68 -1.17 3.09 2.06
C LEU A 68 -1.07 4.37 2.88
N MET A 69 -2.22 4.97 3.18
CA MET A 69 -2.30 6.21 3.96
C MET A 69 -2.65 5.95 5.43
N LEU A 70 -3.42 4.89 5.70
CA LEU A 70 -3.84 4.48 7.03
C LEU A 70 -3.75 2.96 7.12
N ILE A 71 -3.32 2.45 8.27
CA ILE A 71 -3.38 1.01 8.56
C ILE A 71 -3.81 0.82 10.00
N ARG A 72 -4.84 0.00 10.22
CA ARG A 72 -5.39 -0.32 11.54
C ARG A 72 -5.37 -1.84 11.72
N ARG A 73 -4.62 -2.29 12.73
CA ARG A 73 -4.50 -3.69 13.09
C ARG A 73 -5.42 -4.00 14.26
N GLN A 74 -6.23 -5.03 14.13
CA GLN A 74 -7.17 -5.52 15.14
C GLN A 74 -6.99 -7.03 15.32
N GLY A 75 -5.91 -7.44 15.98
CA GLY A 75 -5.61 -8.85 16.26
C GLY A 75 -5.54 -9.69 14.99
N GLY A 76 -6.61 -10.45 14.71
CA GLY A 76 -6.73 -11.30 13.53
C GLY A 76 -7.18 -10.61 12.23
N LEU A 77 -7.54 -9.32 12.27
CA LEU A 77 -8.00 -8.57 11.10
C LEU A 77 -7.23 -7.24 10.93
N THR A 78 -6.95 -6.85 9.69
CA THR A 78 -6.26 -5.59 9.38
C THR A 78 -7.03 -4.83 8.30
N PHE A 79 -7.22 -3.54 8.53
CA PHE A 79 -7.85 -2.59 7.60
C PHE A 79 -6.81 -1.59 7.11
N ALA A 80 -6.81 -1.30 5.82
CA ALA A 80 -5.84 -0.40 5.18
C ALA A 80 -6.45 0.32 3.97
#